data_AF-A0ABD6CDJ6-F1
#
_entry.id   AF-A0ABD6CDJ6-F1
#
_cell.length_a   1.000
_cell.length_b   1.000
_cell.length_c   1.000
_cell.angle_alpha   90.00
_cell.angle_beta   90.00
_cell.angle_gamma   90.00
#
_symmetry.space_group_name_H-M   'P 1'
#
loop_
_entity.id
_entity.type
_entity.pdbx_description
1 polymer ?
#
loop_
_entity_poly.entity_id
_entity_poly.type
_entity_poly.pdbx_seq_one_letter_code
_entity_poly.pdbx_strand_id
1 'polypeptide(L)'
;MSKSTRVTEKGQATIPKELREKYDLEPGDEVVWMDTEEGIVVKKRTRTGGRGLLVPDEISTEKREEVADELSQRVRDRRDRNYEEN
;
A
#
# COMPACT_ATOMS: atom_id res chain seq x y z
N MET A 1 7.81 5.46 -21.25
CA MET A 1 7.46 6.89 -21.34
C MET A 1 8.02 7.60 -20.13
N SER A 2 8.91 8.57 -20.31
CA SER A 2 9.39 9.43 -19.21
C SER A 2 8.64 10.76 -19.26
N LYS A 3 8.28 11.29 -18.09
CA LYS A 3 7.72 12.64 -17.92
C LYS A 3 8.61 13.37 -16.91
N SER A 4 8.97 14.61 -17.21
CA SER A 4 9.75 15.45 -16.30
C SER A 4 8.86 16.53 -15.69
N THR A 5 8.97 16.73 -14.38
CA THR A 5 8.31 17.83 -13.67
C THR A 5 9.35 18.63 -12.90
N ARG A 6 9.18 19.95 -12.86
CA ARG A 6 10.07 20.82 -12.10
C ARG A 6 9.68 20.79 -10.63
N VAL A 7 10.67 20.63 -9.77
CA VAL A 7 10.52 20.79 -8.32
C VAL A 7 10.36 22.28 -8.00
N THR A 8 9.36 22.64 -7.22
CA THR A 8 9.13 24.02 -6.78
C THR A 8 10.20 24.45 -5.76
N GLU A 9 10.29 25.74 -5.44
CA GLU A 9 11.22 26.25 -4.42
C GLU A 9 11.03 25.59 -3.04
N LYS A 10 9.81 25.11 -2.75
CA LYS A 10 9.47 24.40 -1.51
C LYS A 10 9.73 22.90 -1.58
N GLY A 11 10.34 22.39 -2.65
CA GLY A 11 10.62 20.95 -2.80
C GLY A 11 9.41 20.13 -3.26
N GLN A 12 8.32 20.74 -3.73
CA GLN A 12 7.14 19.99 -4.18
C GLN A 12 7.25 19.63 -5.66
N ALA A 13 6.79 18.43 -6.03
CA ALA A 13 6.65 18.00 -7.41
C ALA A 13 5.21 17.53 -7.68
N THR A 14 4.66 17.93 -8.81
CA THR A 14 3.30 17.55 -9.21
C THR A 14 3.33 16.21 -9.94
N ILE A 15 2.46 15.28 -9.56
CA ILE A 15 2.34 13.99 -10.26
C ILE A 15 1.54 14.18 -11.56
N PRO A 16 2.10 13.85 -12.74
CA PRO A 16 1.39 13.89 -14.01
C PRO A 16 0.07 13.12 -13.99
N LYS A 17 -0.96 13.65 -14.66
CA LYS A 17 -2.31 13.07 -14.68
C LYS A 17 -2.33 11.59 -15.07
N GLU A 18 -1.61 11.23 -16.13
CA GLU A 18 -1.50 9.84 -16.61
C GLU A 18 -0.97 8.88 -15.52
N LEU A 19 -0.03 9.34 -14.68
CA LEU A 19 0.50 8.52 -13.58
C LEU A 19 -0.47 8.46 -12.41
N ARG A 20 -1.19 9.56 -12.12
CA ARG A 20 -2.24 9.56 -11.09
C ARG A 20 -3.35 8.58 -11.43
N GLU A 21 -3.83 8.58 -12.67
CA GLU A 21 -4.86 7.64 -13.12
C GLU A 21 -4.35 6.21 -13.14
N LYS A 22 -3.11 5.98 -13.61
CA LYS A 22 -2.51 4.64 -13.66
C LYS A 22 -2.36 4.00 -12.27
N TYR A 23 -2.01 4.79 -11.26
CA TYR A 23 -1.76 4.30 -9.91
C TYR A 23 -2.88 4.65 -8.92
N ASP A 24 -4.03 5.08 -9.44
CA ASP A 24 -5.22 5.43 -8.65
C ASP A 24 -4.90 6.40 -7.48
N LEU A 25 -4.17 7.48 -7.77
CA LEU A 25 -3.76 8.47 -6.78
C LEU A 25 -4.75 9.64 -6.74
N GLU A 26 -5.48 9.74 -5.64
CA GLU A 26 -6.49 10.76 -5.39
C GLU A 26 -5.99 11.87 -4.44
N PRO A 27 -6.58 13.08 -4.48
CA PRO A 27 -6.27 14.11 -3.50
C PRO A 27 -6.57 13.62 -2.07
N GLY A 28 -5.55 13.65 -1.21
CA GLY A 28 -5.64 13.16 0.17
C GLY A 28 -4.98 11.79 0.38
N ASP A 29 -4.62 11.08 -0.70
CA ASP A 29 -3.81 9.87 -0.60
C ASP A 29 -2.42 10.18 -0.04
N GLU A 30 -1.95 9.31 0.84
CA GLU A 30 -0.58 9.34 1.35
C GLU A 30 0.35 8.52 0.45
N VAL A 31 1.62 8.92 0.37
CA VAL A 31 2.66 8.18 -0.35
C VAL A 31 3.86 7.94 0.55
N VAL A 32 4.54 6.83 0.30
CA VAL A 32 5.80 6.45 0.95
C VAL A 32 6.94 6.74 -0.02
N TRP A 33 7.96 7.43 0.49
CA TRP A 33 9.21 7.71 -0.21
C TRP A 33 10.25 6.69 0.24
N MET A 34 10.89 6.03 -0.71
CA MET A 34 11.95 5.04 -0.45
C MET A 34 13.22 5.49 -1.17
N ASP A 35 14.31 5.57 -0.42
CA ASP A 35 15.64 5.81 -0.96
C ASP A 35 16.24 4.49 -1.43
N THR A 36 16.71 4.46 -2.69
CA THR A 36 17.27 3.26 -3.33
C THR A 36 18.53 3.65 -4.11
N GLU A 37 19.35 2.66 -4.46
CA GLU A 37 20.62 2.91 -5.18
C GLU A 37 20.41 3.56 -6.56
N GLU A 38 19.24 3.35 -7.18
CA GLU A 38 18.89 3.92 -8.49
C GLU A 38 18.16 5.28 -8.38
N GLY A 39 17.83 5.72 -7.15
CA GLY A 39 17.12 6.96 -6.86
C GLY A 39 15.91 6.77 -5.96
N ILE A 40 14.99 7.74 -6.01
CA ILE A 40 13.84 7.79 -5.10
C ILE A 40 12.63 7.11 -5.72
N VAL A 41 12.05 6.14 -5.01
CA VAL A 41 10.80 5.47 -5.39
C VAL A 41 9.65 6.02 -4.54
N VAL A 42 8.53 6.34 -5.20
CA VAL A 42 7.30 6.81 -4.55
C VAL A 42 6.22 5.75 -4.71
N LYS A 43 5.62 5.30 -3.61
CA LYS A 43 4.54 4.30 -3.61
C LYS A 43 3.31 4.83 -2.89
N LYS A 44 2.09 4.51 -3.36
CA LYS A 44 0.84 4.78 -2.62
C LYS A 44 0.89 4.05 -1.28
N ARG A 45 0.60 4.76 -0.18
CA ARG A 45 0.55 4.17 1.15
C ARG A 45 -0.75 3.38 1.28
N THR A 46 -0.66 2.06 1.25
CA THR A 46 -1.79 1.22 1.61
C THR A 46 -1.87 1.15 3.14
N ARG A 47 -3.00 1.57 3.73
CA ARG A 47 -3.28 1.39 5.17
C ARG A 47 -3.61 -0.08 5.45
N THR A 48 -2.75 -1.01 5.06
CA THR A 48 -2.91 -2.41 5.44
C THR A 48 -2.17 -2.60 6.75
N GLY A 49 -2.89 -2.37 7.87
CA GLY A 49 -2.36 -2.59 9.20
C GLY A 49 -1.79 -4.00 9.34
N GLY A 50 -0.46 -4.11 9.39
CA GLY A 50 0.31 -5.21 9.97
C GLY A 50 0.12 -6.66 9.47
N ARG A 51 -0.82 -6.97 8.58
CA ARG A 51 -1.13 -8.36 8.18
C ARG A 51 -1.27 -8.60 6.68
N GLY A 52 -1.37 -7.55 5.86
CA GLY A 52 -1.41 -7.66 4.40
C GLY A 52 -0.05 -7.82 3.71
N LEU A 53 1.05 -7.90 4.47
CA LEU A 53 2.42 -8.00 3.95
C LEU A 53 2.72 -9.33 3.22
N LEU A 54 1.78 -10.28 3.23
CA LEU A 54 1.92 -11.58 2.55
C LEU A 54 1.17 -11.66 1.22
N VAL A 55 0.50 -10.58 0.79
CA VAL A 55 -0.31 -10.59 -0.44
C VAL A 55 0.45 -9.81 -1.52
N PRO A 56 0.81 -10.45 -2.65
CA PRO A 56 1.51 -9.79 -3.77
C PRO A 56 0.82 -8.52 -4.28
N ASP A 57 1.60 -7.52 -4.68
CA ASP A 57 1.18 -6.21 -5.24
C ASP A 57 0.31 -6.29 -6.50
N GLU A 58 0.23 -7.47 -7.11
CA GLU A 58 -0.60 -7.75 -8.29
C GLU A 58 -2.08 -8.04 -7.95
N ILE A 59 -2.42 -8.19 -6.67
CA ILE A 59 -3.78 -8.53 -6.23
C ILE A 59 -4.58 -7.26 -5.97
N SER A 60 -5.81 -7.21 -6.50
CA SER A 60 -6.72 -6.06 -6.35
C SER A 60 -6.98 -5.73 -4.88
N THR A 61 -7.32 -4.46 -4.63
CA THR A 61 -7.62 -3.99 -3.28
C THR A 61 -8.74 -4.79 -2.62
N GLU A 62 -9.81 -5.15 -3.35
CA GLU A 62 -10.89 -5.96 -2.78
C GLU A 62 -10.40 -7.36 -2.37
N LYS A 63 -9.58 -7.99 -3.22
CA LYS A 63 -9.08 -9.34 -2.93
C LYS A 63 -8.07 -9.33 -1.78
N ARG A 64 -7.33 -8.23 -1.58
CA ARG A 64 -6.45 -8.03 -0.43
C ARG A 64 -7.22 -7.89 0.88
N GLU A 65 -8.32 -7.16 0.86
CA GLU A 65 -9.19 -6.99 2.02
C GLU A 65 -9.83 -8.33 2.41
N GLU A 66 -10.35 -9.09 1.43
CA GLU A 66 -10.87 -10.44 1.65
C GLU A 66 -9.84 -11.37 2.30
N VAL A 67 -8.59 -11.37 1.80
CA VAL A 67 -7.50 -12.18 2.35
C VAL A 67 -7.11 -11.72 3.76
N ALA A 68 -7.10 -10.42 4.03
CA ALA A 68 -6.78 -9.87 5.34
C ALA A 68 -7.84 -10.24 6.40
N ASP A 69 -9.12 -10.24 6.01
CA ASP A 69 -10.23 -10.66 6.84
C ASP A 69 -10.16 -12.16 7.15
N GLU A 70 -9.92 -13.01 6.14
CA GLU A 70 -9.77 -14.45 6.31
C GLU A 70 -8.61 -14.79 7.27
N LEU A 71 -7.44 -14.17 7.07
CA LEU A 71 -6.27 -14.34 7.95
C LEU A 71 -6.56 -13.88 9.38
N SER A 72 -7.31 -12.79 9.53
CA SER A 72 -7.68 -12.27 10.85
C SER A 72 -8.67 -13.18 11.57
N GLN A 73 -9.66 -13.75 10.87
CA GLN A 73 -10.56 -14.76 11.41
C GLN A 73 -9.80 -16.01 11.83
N ARG A 74 -8.93 -16.54 10.98
CA ARG A 74 -8.12 -17.73 11.29
C ARG A 74 -7.25 -17.56 12.55
N VAL A 75 -6.71 -16.36 12.78
CA VAL A 75 -5.93 -16.06 14.00
C VAL A 75 -6.82 -15.97 15.24
N ARG A 76 -8.05 -15.46 15.11
CA ARG A 76 -9.03 -15.43 16.21
C ARG A 76 -9.45 -16.85 16.58
N ASP A 77 -9.82 -17.68 15.60
CA ASP A 77 -10.22 -19.07 15.84
C ASP A 77 -9.10 -19.90 16.49
N ARG A 78 -7.84 -19.65 16.09
CA ARG A 78 -6.68 -20.31 16.71
C ARG A 78 -6.45 -19.86 18.16
N ARG A 79 -6.78 -18.62 18.51
CA ARG A 79 -6.71 -18.16 19.90
C ARG A 79 -7.80 -18.82 20.74
N ASP A 80 -9.02 -18.86 20.23
CA ASP A 80 -10.16 -19.39 20.98
C ASP A 80 -9.99 -20.88 21.29
N ARG A 81 -9.49 -21.68 20.35
CA ARG A 81 -9.14 -23.10 20.61
C ARG A 81 -8.06 -23.32 21.66
N ASN A 82 -7.10 -22.41 21.82
CA ASN A 82 -6.07 -22.54 22.86
C ASN A 82 -6.60 -22.26 24.28
N TYR A 83 -7.74 -21.56 24.41
CA TYR A 83 -8.36 -21.28 25.70
C TYR A 83 -9.35 -22.37 26.14
N GLU A 84 -9.81 -23.24 25.24
CA GLU A 84 -10.68 -24.38 25.58
C GLU A 84 -9.91 -25.65 26.02
N GLU A 85 -8.61 -25.75 25.70
CA GLU A 85 -7.75 -26.89 26.01
C GLU A 85 -6.88 -26.71 27.29
N ASN A 86 -7.06 -25.64 28.07
CA ASN A 86 -6.37 -25.42 29.36
C ASN A 86 -7.32 -25.41 30.57
#